data_AF-A0A7S1RZZ0-F1
#
_entry.id   AF-A0A7S1RZZ0-F1
#
_cell.length_a   1.000
_cell.length_b   1.000
_cell.length_c   1.000
_cell.angle_alpha   90.00
_cell.angle_beta   90.00
_cell.angle_gamma   90.00
#
_symmetry.space_group_name_H-M   'P 1'
#
loop_
_entity.id
_entity.type
_entity.pdbx_description
1 polymer ?
#
loop_
_entity_poly.entity_id
_entity_poly.type
_entity_poly.pdbx_seq_one_letter_code
_entity_poly.pdbx_strand_id
1 'polypeptide(L)'
;EEENEAEEEEEEREAKEATHKAGRKAPKLPQLDMSERQALAEGPRMDFAASSRDAVEIRGLAPGSAEVALIATFPPAQGAEGISWSLDGRWLGILGLRGVQVFDASDGEYSTLC
;
A
#
# COMPACT_ATOMS: atom_id res chain seq x y z
N GLU A 1 28.29 -45.07 -19.07
CA GLU A 1 26.99 -44.39 -18.97
C GLU A 1 26.29 -44.75 -17.65
N GLU A 2 26.25 -46.02 -17.22
CA GLU A 2 25.68 -46.40 -15.91
C GLU A 2 26.37 -45.79 -14.67
N GLU A 3 27.69 -45.56 -14.68
CA GLU A 3 28.40 -44.99 -13.52
C GLU A 3 28.06 -43.51 -13.27
N ASN A 4 27.63 -42.75 -14.29
CA ASN A 4 27.24 -41.35 -14.14
C ASN A 4 25.84 -41.19 -13.55
N GLU A 5 24.91 -42.11 -13.84
CA GLU A 5 23.54 -42.06 -13.31
C GLU A 5 23.48 -42.37 -11.80
N ALA A 6 24.40 -43.21 -11.31
CA ALA A 6 24.49 -43.54 -9.89
C ALA A 6 25.03 -42.37 -9.04
N GLU A 7 26.00 -41.61 -9.55
CA GLU A 7 26.52 -40.41 -8.87
C GLU A 7 25.48 -39.28 -8.83
N GLU A 8 24.68 -39.12 -9.89
CA GLU A 8 23.65 -38.08 -9.98
C GLU A 8 22.46 -38.36 -9.02
N GLU A 9 22.08 -39.63 -8.83
CA GLU A 9 21.05 -40.02 -7.86
C GLU A 9 21.52 -39.85 -6.39
N GLU A 10 22.81 -40.06 -6.11
CA GLU A 10 23.38 -39.87 -4.77
C GLU A 10 23.47 -38.39 -4.40
N GLU A 11 23.87 -37.54 -5.35
CA GLU A 11 23.91 -36.07 -5.17
C GLU A 11 22.50 -35.48 -4.99
N GLU A 12 21.49 -36.00 -5.70
CA GLU A 12 20.10 -35.58 -5.54
C GLU A 12 19.53 -35.99 -4.17
N ARG A 13 19.94 -37.16 -3.63
CA ARG A 13 19.56 -37.60 -2.27
C ARG A 13 20.21 -36.75 -1.20
N GLU A 14 21.49 -36.41 -1.34
CA GLU A 14 22.19 -35.52 -0.41
C GLU A 14 21.62 -34.09 -0.44
N ALA A 15 21.25 -33.58 -1.63
CA ALA A 15 20.60 -32.28 -1.78
C ALA A 15 19.19 -32.24 -1.13
N LYS A 16 18.42 -33.34 -1.24
CA LYS A 16 17.12 -33.50 -0.57
C LYS A 16 17.25 -33.63 0.94
N GLU A 17 18.29 -34.32 1.44
CA GLU A 17 18.54 -34.41 2.89
C GLU A 17 19.04 -33.08 3.48
N ALA A 18 19.89 -32.34 2.75
CA ALA A 18 20.35 -31.02 3.15
C ALA A 18 19.22 -29.98 3.21
N THR A 19 18.27 -30.03 2.27
CA THR A 19 17.09 -29.16 2.27
C THR A 19 16.09 -29.52 3.37
N HIS A 20 16.01 -30.79 3.78
CA HIS A 20 15.17 -31.23 4.91
C HIS A 20 15.76 -30.89 6.29
N LYS A 21 17.09 -30.78 6.40
CA LYS A 21 17.82 -30.30 7.61
C LYS A 21 17.83 -28.78 7.75
N ALA A 22 17.76 -28.03 6.65
CA ALA A 22 17.60 -26.59 6.66
C ALA A 22 16.14 -26.20 6.95
N GLY A 23 15.67 -26.54 8.15
CA GLY A 23 14.42 -26.03 8.69
C GLY A 23 14.48 -24.51 8.75
N ARG A 24 14.04 -23.84 7.67
CA ARG A 24 13.75 -22.41 7.67
C ARG A 24 12.67 -22.21 8.73
N LYS A 25 13.08 -21.85 9.95
CA LYS A 25 12.16 -21.23 10.91
C LYS A 25 11.62 -20.01 10.18
N ALA A 26 10.36 -20.08 9.77
CA ALA A 26 9.65 -18.90 9.30
C ALA A 26 9.89 -17.80 10.34
N PRO A 27 10.26 -16.58 9.91
CA PRO A 27 10.39 -15.47 10.84
C PRO A 27 9.08 -15.42 11.62
N LYS A 28 9.19 -15.53 12.95
CA LYS A 28 8.02 -15.51 13.83
C LYS A 28 7.40 -14.13 13.66
N LEU A 29 6.34 -14.05 12.86
CA LEU A 29 5.57 -12.82 12.68
C LEU A 29 5.26 -12.29 14.09
N PRO A 30 5.54 -11.01 14.37
CA PRO A 30 5.19 -10.43 15.66
C PRO A 30 3.70 -10.70 15.89
N GLN A 31 3.40 -11.33 17.02
CA GLN A 31 2.02 -11.57 17.44
C GLN A 31 1.48 -10.23 17.92
N LEU A 32 1.00 -9.42 16.96
CA LEU A 32 0.37 -8.15 17.28
C LEU A 32 -0.86 -8.43 18.13
N ASP A 33 -1.03 -7.68 19.21
CA ASP A 33 -2.22 -7.76 20.05
C ASP A 33 -3.44 -7.16 19.32
N MET A 34 -4.64 -7.31 19.89
CA MET A 34 -5.85 -6.82 19.23
C MET A 34 -5.87 -5.30 19.06
N SER A 35 -5.25 -4.54 19.97
CA SER A 35 -5.18 -3.08 19.88
C SER A 35 -4.19 -2.64 18.81
N GLU A 36 -3.05 -3.34 18.68
CA GLU A 36 -2.08 -3.13 17.61
C GLU A 36 -2.64 -3.54 16.25
N ARG A 37 -3.38 -4.66 16.18
CA ARG A 37 -4.11 -5.07 14.97
C ARG A 37 -5.21 -4.09 14.61
N GLN A 38 -5.88 -3.51 15.60
CA GLN A 38 -6.94 -2.54 15.40
C GLN A 38 -6.35 -1.18 15.01
N ALA A 39 -5.24 -0.74 15.59
CA ALA A 39 -4.47 0.44 15.17
C ALA A 39 -3.84 0.26 13.77
N LEU A 40 -3.46 -0.96 13.39
CA LEU A 40 -2.98 -1.28 12.04
C LEU A 40 -4.14 -1.41 11.02
N ALA A 41 -5.31 -1.86 11.47
CA ALA A 41 -6.56 -1.84 10.69
C ALA A 41 -7.14 -0.43 10.56
N GLU A 42 -6.88 0.43 11.55
CA GLU A 42 -6.95 1.89 11.54
C GLU A 42 -5.65 2.50 11.01
N GLY A 43 -4.86 1.73 10.24
CA GLY A 43 -3.66 2.20 9.57
C GLY A 43 -3.98 3.39 8.66
N PRO A 44 -2.96 4.10 8.14
CA PRO A 44 -3.15 5.34 7.40
C PRO A 44 -4.19 5.14 6.31
N ARG A 45 -5.34 5.79 6.50
CA ARG A 45 -6.48 5.60 5.63
C ARG A 45 -6.21 6.33 4.34
N MET A 46 -5.92 5.58 3.28
CA MET A 46 -5.85 6.15 1.94
C MET A 46 -7.25 6.20 1.36
N ASP A 47 -7.79 7.40 1.25
CA ASP A 47 -9.01 7.65 0.51
C ASP A 47 -8.72 7.60 -1.00
N PHE A 48 -9.75 7.31 -1.78
CA PHE A 48 -9.67 7.27 -3.24
C PHE A 48 -9.70 8.68 -3.80
N ALA A 49 -8.61 9.07 -4.47
CA ALA A 49 -8.55 10.30 -5.22
C ALA A 49 -8.85 10.05 -6.70
N ALA A 50 -9.84 10.75 -7.25
CA ALA A 50 -10.25 10.63 -8.64
C ALA A 50 -10.30 11.99 -9.32
N SER A 51 -9.73 12.08 -10.51
CA SER A 51 -9.87 13.25 -11.38
C SER A 51 -11.16 13.13 -12.18
N SER A 52 -12.02 14.14 -12.10
CA SER A 52 -13.17 14.33 -12.97
C SER A 52 -12.90 15.48 -13.96
N ARG A 53 -13.85 15.74 -14.85
CA ARG A 53 -13.74 16.86 -15.80
C ARG A 53 -13.62 18.22 -15.08
N ASP A 54 -14.23 18.33 -13.92
CA ASP A 54 -14.49 19.61 -13.26
C ASP A 54 -13.76 19.76 -11.92
N ALA A 55 -13.26 18.65 -11.33
CA ALA A 55 -12.63 18.66 -10.01
C ALA A 55 -11.75 17.42 -9.77
N VAL A 56 -10.96 17.47 -8.70
CA VAL A 56 -10.45 16.25 -8.06
C VAL A 56 -11.33 15.95 -6.86
N GLU A 57 -11.89 14.74 -6.82
CA GLU A 57 -12.74 14.25 -5.74
C GLU A 57 -11.97 13.27 -4.87
N ILE A 58 -12.12 13.42 -3.55
CA ILE A 58 -11.63 12.46 -2.57
C ILE A 58 -12.83 11.70 -2.01
N ARG A 59 -12.78 10.38 -2.13
CA ARG A 59 -13.82 9.46 -1.67
C ARG A 59 -13.22 8.44 -0.71
N GLY A 60 -13.69 8.42 0.52
CA GLY A 60 -13.29 7.45 1.53
C GLY A 60 -14.50 6.81 2.17
N LEU A 61 -14.32 6.01 3.22
CA LEU A 61 -15.49 5.53 3.97
C LEU A 61 -15.98 6.63 4.91
N ALA A 62 -17.27 6.72 5.21
CA ALA A 62 -17.69 7.61 6.30
C ALA A 62 -17.15 7.08 7.66
N PRO A 63 -16.81 7.94 8.64
CA PRO A 63 -16.39 7.48 9.97
C PRO A 63 -17.43 6.52 10.57
N GLY A 64 -17.00 5.33 10.97
CA GLY A 64 -17.89 4.29 11.52
C GLY A 64 -18.82 3.62 10.50
N SER A 65 -18.63 3.84 9.20
CA SER A 65 -19.42 3.24 8.13
C SER A 65 -18.53 2.52 7.12
N ALA A 66 -19.08 1.48 6.49
CA ALA A 66 -18.48 0.83 5.32
C ALA A 66 -18.92 1.50 3.99
N GLU A 67 -19.74 2.54 4.05
CA GLU A 67 -20.19 3.26 2.87
C GLU A 67 -19.14 4.26 2.38
N VAL A 68 -18.92 4.27 1.07
CA VAL A 68 -18.06 5.24 0.40
C VAL A 68 -18.79 6.57 0.28
N ALA A 69 -18.19 7.62 0.84
CA ALA A 69 -18.70 8.98 0.83
C ALA A 69 -17.70 9.94 0.19
N LEU A 70 -18.20 11.06 -0.34
CA LEU A 70 -17.37 12.18 -0.75
C LEU A 70 -16.86 12.91 0.49
N ILE A 71 -15.54 13.04 0.62
CA ILE A 71 -14.87 13.66 1.77
C ILE A 71 -14.43 15.08 1.42
N ALA A 72 -13.73 15.23 0.30
CA ALA A 72 -13.21 16.52 -0.15
C ALA A 72 -13.38 16.68 -1.67
N THR A 73 -13.43 17.94 -2.10
CA THR A 73 -13.46 18.31 -3.52
C THR A 73 -12.56 19.50 -3.74
N PHE A 74 -11.62 19.37 -4.67
CA PHE A 74 -10.74 20.46 -5.07
C PHE A 74 -11.26 21.09 -6.37
N PRO A 75 -11.64 22.39 -6.35
CA PRO A 75 -12.12 23.12 -7.52
C PRO A 75 -11.06 23.15 -8.61
N PRO A 76 -11.46 23.34 -9.88
CA PRO A 76 -10.83 22.71 -11.02
C PRO A 76 -9.32 22.84 -10.98
N ALA A 77 -8.66 21.74 -10.63
CA ALA A 77 -7.33 21.47 -11.10
C ALA A 77 -7.50 21.32 -12.61
N GLN A 78 -7.41 22.44 -13.34
CA GLN A 78 -7.59 22.47 -14.80
C GLN A 78 -6.70 21.38 -15.39
N GLY A 79 -7.31 20.27 -15.81
CA GLY A 79 -6.61 19.06 -16.21
C GLY A 79 -5.62 18.57 -15.16
N ALA A 80 -6.09 17.97 -14.07
CA ALA A 80 -5.20 17.17 -13.23
C ALA A 80 -4.60 16.06 -14.10
N GLU A 81 -3.31 16.19 -14.45
CA GLU A 81 -2.57 15.27 -15.29
C GLU A 81 -2.08 14.06 -14.49
N GLY A 82 -1.95 14.24 -13.17
CA GLY A 82 -1.48 13.20 -12.27
C GLY A 82 -1.97 13.41 -10.85
N ILE A 83 -2.20 12.29 -10.17
CA ILE A 83 -2.55 12.22 -8.75
C ILE A 83 -1.64 11.16 -8.13
N SER A 84 -1.01 11.47 -7.01
CA SER A 84 -0.13 10.52 -6.32
C SER A 84 -0.22 10.70 -4.81
N TRP A 85 -0.27 9.58 -4.11
CA TRP A 85 -0.24 9.50 -2.66
C TRP A 85 1.19 9.23 -2.17
N SER A 86 1.58 9.82 -1.04
CA SER A 86 2.72 9.31 -0.29
C SER A 86 2.42 7.92 0.26
N LEU A 87 3.46 7.09 0.42
CA LEU A 87 3.31 5.71 0.88
C LEU A 87 2.71 5.58 2.29
N ASP A 88 2.90 6.61 3.11
CA ASP A 88 2.33 6.71 4.46
C ASP A 88 0.91 7.28 4.47
N GLY A 89 0.31 7.57 3.30
CA GLY A 89 -1.04 8.11 3.17
C GLY A 89 -1.21 9.56 3.68
N ARG A 90 -0.12 10.20 4.13
CA ARG A 90 -0.19 11.54 4.72
C ARG A 90 -0.30 12.66 3.69
N TRP A 91 0.29 12.49 2.52
CA TRP A 91 0.41 13.54 1.52
C TRP A 91 -0.29 13.14 0.23
N LEU A 92 -1.09 14.06 -0.29
CA LEU A 92 -1.67 13.95 -1.62
C LEU A 92 -1.03 14.99 -2.53
N GLY A 93 -0.39 14.53 -3.60
CA GLY A 93 0.11 15.36 -4.68
C GLY A 93 -0.86 15.39 -5.86
N ILE A 94 -1.23 16.59 -6.31
CA ILE A 94 -2.04 16.81 -7.51
C ILE A 94 -1.21 17.63 -8.50
N LEU A 95 -0.91 17.05 -9.67
CA LEU A 95 -0.25 17.74 -10.77
C LEU A 95 -1.30 18.35 -11.68
N GLY A 96 -1.30 19.68 -11.80
CA GLY A 96 -2.13 20.40 -12.77
C GLY A 96 -1.30 21.38 -13.61
N LEU A 97 -1.96 22.14 -14.49
CA LEU A 97 -1.31 23.05 -15.44
C LEU A 97 -0.39 24.11 -14.81
N ARG A 98 -0.60 24.47 -13.54
CA ARG A 98 0.19 25.50 -12.83
C ARG A 98 1.28 24.92 -11.92
N GLY A 99 1.45 23.60 -11.92
CA GLY A 99 2.42 22.90 -11.09
C GLY A 99 1.78 21.87 -10.16
N VAL A 100 2.57 21.41 -9.20
CA VAL A 100 2.16 20.41 -8.20
C VAL A 100 1.62 21.11 -6.97
N GLN A 101 0.42 20.73 -6.56
CA GLN A 101 -0.16 21.08 -5.26
C GLN A 101 -0.01 19.90 -4.32
N VAL A 102 0.36 20.17 -3.07
CA VAL A 102 0.52 19.15 -2.02
C VAL A 102 -0.43 19.46 -0.88
N PHE A 103 -1.16 18.44 -0.45
CA PHE A 103 -2.15 18.52 0.62
C PHE A 103 -1.78 17.58 1.76
N ASP A 104 -1.93 18.03 3.01
CA ASP A 104 -1.87 17.20 4.21
C ASP A 104 -3.23 16.50 4.39
N ALA A 105 -3.25 15.18 4.30
CA ALA A 105 -4.42 14.33 4.44
C ALA A 105 -4.54 13.68 5.84
N SER A 106 -3.64 14.00 6.77
CA SER A 106 -3.56 13.30 8.07
C SER A 106 -4.80 13.45 8.96
N ASP A 107 -5.57 14.52 8.79
CA ASP A 107 -6.81 14.79 9.53
C ASP A 107 -8.06 14.61 8.68
N GLY A 108 -7.92 14.24 7.40
CA GLY A 108 -9.03 14.14 6.46
C GLY A 108 -9.62 15.48 6.00
N GLU A 109 -9.06 16.62 6.43
CA GLU A 109 -9.49 17.96 5.99
C GLU A 109 -8.74 18.46 4.76
N TYR A 110 -7.64 17.79 4.38
CA TYR A 110 -6.86 18.09 3.17
C TYR A 110 -6.40 19.54 3.06
N SER A 111 -5.61 19.97 4.04
CA SER A 111 -5.08 21.34 4.07
C SER A 111 -3.91 21.51 3.08
N THR A 112 -3.91 22.60 2.32
CA THR A 112 -2.81 22.91 1.40
C THR A 112 -1.56 23.31 2.17
N LEU A 113 -0.42 22.76 1.78
CA LEU A 113 0.88 23.26 2.24
C LEU A 113 1.22 24.55 1.49
N CYS A 114 1.28 25.67 2.23
CA CYS A 114 1.70 26.99 1.75
C CYS A 114 3.19 27.05 1.42
#